data_AF-A0A154PMU1-F1
#
_entry.id   AF-A0A154PMU1-F1
#
_cell.length_a   1.000
_cell.length_b   1.000
_cell.length_c   1.000
_cell.angle_alpha   90.00
_cell.angle_beta   90.00
_cell.angle_gamma   90.00
#
_symmetry.space_group_name_H-M   'P 1'
#
loop_
_entity.id
_entity.type
_entity.pdbx_description
1 polymer ?
#
loop_
_entity_poly.entity_id
_entity_poly.type
_entity_poly.pdbx_seq_one_letter_code
_entity_poly.pdbx_strand_id
1 'polypeptide(L)'
;MNNKYLDLAKVGTVYAKRMNQLSNKIFGEVYRDTNSKSMKVVKLFSEKPVHKRDEIVDYYPRHTEIDILMKNLRLYGLYRDEHQDFIEEYDRLRELRGKKKWTYTKTEKKEEKS
;
A
#
# COMPACT_ATOMS: atom_id res chain seq x y z
N MET A 1 22.76 -30.40 20.88
CA MET A 1 23.85 -30.93 20.03
C MET A 1 24.89 -29.83 19.88
N ASN A 2 26.10 -30.02 20.41
CA ASN A 2 27.20 -29.07 20.22
C ASN A 2 27.85 -29.32 18.86
N ASN A 3 27.66 -28.38 17.92
CA ASN A 3 28.25 -28.45 16.59
C ASN A 3 29.66 -27.84 16.62
N LYS A 4 30.68 -28.70 16.65
CA LYS A 4 32.10 -28.33 16.64
C LYS A 4 32.47 -27.32 15.52
N TYR A 5 31.74 -27.36 14.41
CA TYR A 5 31.90 -26.43 13.27
C TYR A 5 31.43 -25.00 13.57
N LEU A 6 30.33 -24.83 14.32
CA LEU A 6 29.84 -23.51 14.73
C LEU A 6 30.80 -22.85 15.72
N ASP A 7 31.44 -23.65 16.57
CA ASP A 7 32.45 -23.17 17.51
C ASP A 7 33.72 -22.73 16.77
N LEU A 8 34.17 -23.50 15.77
CA LEU A 8 35.30 -23.13 14.90
C LEU A 8 35.07 -21.80 14.17
N ALA A 9 33.84 -21.53 13.70
CA ALA A 9 33.51 -20.26 13.03
C ALA A 9 33.64 -19.02 13.93
N LYS A 10 33.53 -19.19 15.25
CA LYS A 10 33.70 -18.12 16.25
C LYS A 10 35.17 -17.88 16.62
N VAL A 11 36.06 -18.83 16.36
CA VAL A 11 37.48 -18.70 16.68
C VAL A 11 38.17 -17.77 15.68
N GLY A 12 39.04 -16.87 16.14
CA GLY A 12 39.77 -15.92 15.28
C GLY A 12 40.90 -16.50 14.41
N THR A 13 40.97 -17.82 14.23
CA THR A 13 42.05 -18.47 13.44
C THR A 13 41.96 -18.12 11.96
N VAL A 14 43.09 -18.21 11.25
CA VAL A 14 43.13 -17.99 9.80
C VAL A 14 42.22 -18.97 9.05
N TYR A 15 42.16 -20.22 9.50
CA TYR A 15 41.27 -21.24 8.92
C TYR A 15 39.80 -20.84 9.06
N ALA A 16 39.37 -20.46 10.27
CA ALA A 16 37.99 -20.03 10.52
C ALA A 16 37.58 -18.83 9.65
N LYS A 17 38.45 -17.82 9.52
CA LYS A 17 38.22 -16.68 8.62
C LYS A 17 38.04 -17.10 7.16
N ARG A 18 38.89 -18.02 6.66
CA ARG A 18 38.77 -18.56 5.30
C ARG A 18 37.48 -19.36 5.10
N MET A 19 37.07 -20.13 6.10
CA MET A 19 35.80 -20.87 6.06
C MET A 19 34.59 -19.95 6.06
N ASN A 20 34.60 -18.88 6.87
CA ASN A 20 33.53 -17.88 6.86
C ASN A 20 33.45 -17.15 5.51
N GLN A 21 34.59 -16.75 4.93
CA GLN A 21 34.62 -16.12 3.60
C GLN A 21 34.12 -17.07 2.50
N LEU A 22 34.48 -18.35 2.56
CA LEU A 22 34.02 -19.36 1.62
C LEU A 22 32.50 -19.55 1.74
N SER A 23 31.99 -19.71 2.96
CA SER A 23 30.55 -19.81 3.25
C SER A 23 29.79 -18.63 2.66
N ASN A 24 30.24 -17.40 2.93
CA ASN A 24 29.58 -16.19 2.43
C ASN A 24 29.58 -16.14 0.89
N LYS A 25 30.63 -16.62 0.22
CA LYS A 25 30.64 -16.74 -1.25
C LYS A 25 29.66 -17.78 -1.78
N ILE A 26 29.55 -18.94 -1.10
CA ILE A 26 28.64 -20.01 -1.49
C ILE A 26 27.18 -19.55 -1.37
N PHE A 27 26.85 -18.85 -0.29
CA PHE A 27 25.48 -18.42 0.01
C PHE A 27 25.14 -17.00 -0.48
N GLY A 28 26.06 -16.31 -1.16
CA GLY A 28 25.84 -14.97 -1.70
C GLY A 28 25.77 -13.85 -0.64
N GLU A 29 26.32 -14.09 0.55
CA GLU A 29 26.46 -13.08 1.61
C GLU A 29 27.71 -12.21 1.39
N VAL A 30 27.88 -11.21 2.26
CA VAL A 30 29.00 -10.28 2.17
C VAL A 30 30.29 -10.97 2.63
N TYR A 31 31.24 -11.19 1.71
CA TYR A 31 32.52 -11.85 2.05
C TYR A 31 33.64 -10.88 2.45
N ARG A 32 33.58 -9.62 1.99
CA ARG A 32 34.59 -8.60 2.32
C ARG A 32 34.26 -7.98 3.66
N ASP A 33 35.26 -7.88 4.52
CA ASP A 33 35.14 -7.17 5.79
C ASP A 33 34.67 -5.73 5.50
N THR A 34 33.42 -5.44 5.84
CA THR A 34 32.78 -4.15 5.59
C THR A 34 32.47 -3.47 6.90
N ASN A 35 32.54 -2.14 6.90
CA ASN A 35 32.17 -1.35 8.07
C ASN A 35 30.69 -1.56 8.42
N SER A 36 30.35 -1.51 9.71
CA SER A 36 28.97 -1.60 10.20
C SER A 36 28.04 -0.57 9.55
N LYS A 37 28.54 0.62 9.25
CA LYS A 37 27.80 1.66 8.50
C LYS A 37 27.43 1.21 7.08
N SER A 38 28.33 0.51 6.39
CA SER A 38 28.13 0.03 5.02
C SER A 38 27.13 -1.14 4.97
N MET A 39 27.05 -1.96 6.02
CA MET A 39 26.06 -3.04 6.13
C MET A 39 24.62 -2.54 6.16
N LYS A 40 24.37 -1.26 6.50
CA LYS A 40 23.05 -0.63 6.38
C LYS A 40 22.50 -0.71 4.96
N VAL A 41 23.35 -0.55 3.94
CA VAL A 41 22.94 -0.60 2.53
C VAL A 41 22.47 -2.00 2.16
N VAL A 42 23.21 -3.03 2.60
CA VAL A 42 22.84 -4.44 2.40
C VAL A 42 21.45 -4.70 3.01
N LYS A 43 21.22 -4.23 4.24
CA LYS A 43 19.91 -4.37 4.91
C LYS A 43 18.79 -3.62 4.20
N LEU A 44 19.06 -2.40 3.72
CA LEU A 44 18.09 -1.57 3.00
C LEU A 44 17.60 -2.26 1.73
N PHE A 45 18.50 -2.95 1.01
CA PHE A 45 18.17 -3.66 -0.23
C PHE A 45 17.70 -5.10 -0.02
N SER A 46 18.00 -5.71 1.14
CA SER A 46 17.44 -7.03 1.48
C SER A 46 15.97 -6.95 1.87
N GLU A 47 15.52 -5.81 2.40
CA GLU A 47 14.12 -5.60 2.81
C GLU A 47 13.31 -4.85 1.74
N LYS A 48 11.99 -5.09 1.70
CA LYS A 48 11.08 -4.29 0.86
C LYS A 48 11.06 -2.84 1.38
N PRO A 49 11.31 -1.83 0.52
CA PRO A 49 11.22 -0.43 0.91
C PRO A 49 9.85 -0.09 1.49
N VAL A 50 9.83 0.78 2.50
CA VAL A 50 8.62 1.16 3.27
C VAL A 50 7.46 1.55 2.34
N HIS A 51 7.70 2.40 1.35
CA HIS A 51 6.70 2.89 0.39
C HIS A 51 6.17 1.82 -0.59
N LYS A 52 6.75 0.61 -0.61
CA LYS A 52 6.26 -0.51 -1.41
C LYS A 52 5.63 -1.60 -0.54
N ARG A 53 5.65 -1.48 0.78
CA ARG A 53 5.03 -2.46 1.67
C ARG A 53 3.52 -2.39 1.49
N ASP A 54 2.90 -3.55 1.32
CA ASP A 54 1.49 -3.62 0.97
C ASP A 54 0.62 -3.07 2.11
N GLU A 55 1.05 -3.29 3.35
CA GLU A 55 0.49 -2.67 4.57
C GLU A 55 0.41 -1.13 4.52
N ILE A 56 1.30 -0.49 3.77
CA ILE A 56 1.41 0.97 3.67
C ILE A 56 0.73 1.48 2.41
N VAL A 57 0.93 0.81 1.28
CA VAL A 57 0.35 1.19 -0.01
C VAL A 57 -1.15 0.95 -0.03
N ASP A 58 -1.58 -0.22 0.43
CA ASP A 58 -2.98 -0.66 0.39
C ASP A 58 -3.69 -0.38 1.74
N TYR A 59 -3.32 0.72 2.39
CA TYR A 59 -3.87 1.09 3.70
C TYR A 59 -5.39 1.34 3.63
N TYR A 60 -5.87 2.03 2.59
CA TYR A 60 -7.29 2.21 2.34
C TYR A 60 -7.76 1.28 1.23
N PRO A 61 -8.97 0.69 1.35
CA PRO A 61 -9.54 -0.09 0.27
C PRO A 61 -9.91 0.80 -0.91
N ARG A 62 -10.10 0.19 -2.08
CA ARG A 62 -10.46 0.89 -3.33
C ARG A 62 -11.93 1.29 -3.34
N HIS A 63 -12.29 2.30 -2.55
CA HIS A 63 -13.66 2.78 -2.37
C HIS A 63 -14.35 3.15 -3.68
N THR A 64 -13.64 3.80 -4.60
CA THR A 64 -14.21 4.21 -5.90
C THR A 64 -14.69 3.03 -6.73
N GLU A 65 -13.92 1.95 -6.78
CA GLU A 65 -14.29 0.73 -7.50
C GLU A 65 -15.51 0.07 -6.87
N ILE A 66 -15.54 0.00 -5.54
CA ILE A 66 -16.66 -0.56 -4.77
C ILE A 66 -17.93 0.27 -4.99
N ASP A 67 -17.83 1.59 -4.90
CA ASP A 67 -18.96 2.50 -5.11
C ASP A 67 -19.55 2.37 -6.51
N ILE A 68 -18.68 2.29 -7.54
CA ILE A 68 -19.11 2.09 -8.93
C ILE A 68 -19.77 0.72 -9.10
N LEU A 69 -19.18 -0.33 -8.54
CA LEU A 69 -19.72 -1.68 -8.59
C LEU A 69 -21.12 -1.72 -7.97
N MET A 70 -21.29 -1.19 -6.76
CA MET A 70 -22.57 -1.22 -6.04
C MET A 70 -23.64 -0.38 -6.75
N LYS A 71 -23.28 0.76 -7.32
CA LYS A 71 -24.19 1.54 -8.17
C LYS A 71 -24.67 0.76 -9.39
N ASN A 72 -23.75 0.07 -10.08
CA ASN A 72 -24.12 -0.75 -11.24
C ASN A 72 -25.02 -1.92 -10.83
N LEU A 73 -24.73 -2.60 -9.72
CA LEU A 73 -25.58 -3.65 -9.20
C LEU A 73 -26.99 -3.16 -8.84
N ARG A 74 -27.11 -1.94 -8.30
CA ARG A 74 -28.40 -1.28 -8.05
C ARG A 74 -29.14 -1.01 -9.36
N LEU A 75 -28.46 -0.49 -10.38
CA LEU A 75 -29.06 -0.23 -11.69
C LEU A 75 -29.55 -1.51 -12.37
N TYR A 76 -28.85 -2.63 -12.19
CA TYR A 76 -29.28 -3.94 -12.68
C TYR A 76 -30.40 -4.59 -11.84
N GLY A 77 -30.76 -4.02 -10.70
CA GLY A 77 -31.74 -4.59 -9.77
C GLY A 77 -31.23 -5.81 -8.99
N LEU A 78 -29.91 -6.04 -9.00
CA LEU A 78 -29.25 -7.14 -8.27
C LEU A 78 -28.95 -6.78 -6.82
N TYR A 79 -28.84 -5.48 -6.53
CA TYR A 79 -28.58 -4.94 -5.20
C TYR A 79 -29.60 -3.86 -4.86
N ARG A 80 -30.05 -3.83 -3.61
CA ARG A 80 -30.92 -2.77 -3.08
C ARG A 80 -30.13 -1.91 -2.10
N ASP A 81 -29.97 -0.64 -2.45
CA ASP A 81 -29.30 0.35 -1.61
C ASP A 81 -30.33 1.22 -0.89
N GLU A 82 -30.73 0.80 0.30
CA GLU A 82 -31.76 1.52 1.08
C GLU A 82 -31.31 2.94 1.42
N HIS A 83 -30.03 3.14 1.74
CA HIS A 83 -29.50 4.46 2.08
C HIS A 83 -29.64 5.43 0.89
N GLN A 84 -29.29 4.98 -0.31
CA GLN A 84 -29.47 5.78 -1.51
C GLN A 84 -30.95 6.01 -1.84
N ASP A 85 -31.83 5.02 -1.65
CA ASP A 85 -33.28 5.16 -1.82
C ASP A 85 -33.85 6.26 -0.89
N PHE A 86 -33.39 6.32 0.37
CA PHE A 86 -33.81 7.37 1.32
C PHE A 86 -33.37 8.77 0.89
N ILE A 87 -32.13 8.91 0.40
CA ILE A 87 -31.61 10.18 -0.10
C ILE A 87 -32.44 10.67 -1.28
N GLU A 88 -32.74 9.79 -2.23
CA GLU A 88 -33.50 10.13 -3.44
C GLU A 88 -34.94 10.55 -3.12
N GLU A 89 -35.61 9.84 -2.21
CA GLU A 89 -36.96 10.24 -1.79
C GLU A 89 -36.94 11.55 -1.00
N TYR A 90 -35.94 11.78 -0.16
CA TYR A 90 -35.79 13.05 0.56
C TYR A 90 -35.54 14.23 -0.40
N ASP A 91 -34.70 14.03 -1.41
CA ASP A 91 -34.44 15.03 -2.45
C ASP A 91 -35.70 15.32 -3.27
N ARG A 92 -36.47 14.29 -3.65
CA ARG A 92 -37.77 14.45 -4.32
C ARG A 92 -38.74 15.30 -3.48
N LEU A 93 -38.88 15.02 -2.18
CA LEU A 93 -39.73 15.81 -1.29
C LEU A 93 -39.24 17.25 -1.14
N ARG A 94 -37.93 17.45 -1.14
CA ARG A 94 -37.32 18.78 -1.08
C ARG A 94 -37.61 19.60 -2.34
N GLU A 95 -37.60 18.98 -3.52
CA GLU A 95 -38.02 19.60 -4.78
C GLU A 95 -39.49 20.00 -4.78
N LEU A 96 -40.39 19.13 -4.28
CA LEU A 96 -41.82 19.44 -4.14
C LEU A 96 -42.07 20.63 -3.19
N ARG A 97 -41.20 20.83 -2.19
CA ARG A 97 -41.24 22.01 -1.30
C ARG A 97 -40.63 23.27 -1.93
N GLY A 98 -40.21 23.21 -3.20
CA GLY A 98 -39.53 24.30 -3.90
C GLY A 98 -38.09 24.56 -3.41
N LYS A 99 -37.55 23.71 -2.54
CA LYS A 99 -36.21 23.85 -1.95
C LYS A 99 -35.15 23.12 -2.77
N LYS A 100 -35.28 23.13 -4.11
CA LYS A 100 -34.38 22.40 -5.00
C LYS A 100 -32.92 22.74 -4.70
N LYS A 101 -32.06 21.73 -4.75
CA LYS A 101 -30.62 21.92 -4.57
C LYS A 101 -30.11 22.89 -5.64
N TRP A 102 -29.55 24.01 -5.21
CA TRP A 102 -28.92 24.94 -6.14
C TRP A 102 -27.71 24.25 -6.78
N THR A 103 -27.73 24.15 -8.11
CA THR A 103 -26.64 23.58 -8.91
C THR A 103 -25.95 24.70 -9.65
N TYR A 104 -24.66 24.89 -9.37
CA TYR A 104 -23.86 25.86 -10.11
C TYR A 104 -23.64 25.38 -11.54
N THR A 105 -24.27 26.05 -12.52
CA THR A 105 -24.00 25.76 -13.93
C THR A 105 -22.85 26.63 -14.43
N LYS A 106 -21.84 26.03 -15.08
CA LYS A 106 -20.69 26.76 -15.62
C LYS A 106 -21.07 27.82 -16.68
N THR A 107 -22.28 27.76 -17.20
CA THR A 107 -22.84 28.69 -18.20
C THR A 107 -22.97 30.11 -17.64
N GLU A 108 -23.40 30.26 -16.39
CA GLU A 108 -23.61 31.56 -15.71
C GLU A 108 -22.28 32.33 -15.50
N LYS A 109 -21.14 31.61 -15.46
CA LYS A 109 -19.79 32.19 -15.25
C LYS A 109 -19.24 32.94 -16.47
N LYS A 110 -19.80 32.73 -17.67
CA LYS A 110 -19.38 33.44 -18.89
C LYS A 110 -20.08 34.79 -19.03
N GLU A 111 -21.31 34.90 -18.56
CA GLU A 111 -22.10 36.14 -18.60
C GLU A 111 -21.68 37.12 -17.48
N GLU A 112 -21.24 36.64 -16.32
CA GLU A 112 -20.70 37.50 -15.25
C GLU A 112 -19.28 38.03 -15.50
N LYS A 113 -18.58 37.55 -16.54
CA LYS A 113 -17.19 37.90 -16.86
C LYS A 113 -17.00 38.66 -18.18
N SER A 114 -18.08 38.92 -18.92
CA SER A 114 -18.10 39.81 -20.09
C SER A 114 -18.62 41.19 -19.69
#